data_AF-A0A2V6PXV4-F1
#
_entry.id   AF-A0A2V6PXV4-F1
#
_cell.length_a   1.000
_cell.length_b   1.000
_cell.length_c   1.000
_cell.angle_alpha   90.00
_cell.angle_beta   90.00
_cell.angle_gamma   90.00
#
_symmetry.space_group_name_H-M   'P 1'
#
loop_
_entity.id
_entity.type
_entity.pdbx_description
1 polymer ?
#
loop_
_entity_poly.entity_id
_entity_poly.type
_entity_poly.pdbx_seq_one_letter_code
_entity_poly.pdbx_strand_id
1 'polypeptide(L)'
;MQTLWMGVRPGPGLTRVLVQDGPVPILKARLPEAPQHPRALETLAEGIALWYGRPLYGALGVAAEDALCVSPRWHATVDSLTRTPLVTIDLVIGPPRPPRAGAGLAGLGDFADVRQLPLWEPQP
;
A
#
# COMPACT_ATOMS: atom_id res chain seq x y z
N MET A 1 15.87 6.29 12.62
CA MET A 1 15.04 7.08 11.68
C MET A 1 13.80 6.25 11.39
N GLN A 2 12.60 6.84 11.41
CA GLN A 2 11.38 6.04 11.16
C GLN A 2 11.24 5.76 9.67
N THR A 3 10.75 4.59 9.30
CA THR A 3 10.48 4.22 7.90
C THR A 3 9.10 4.73 7.50
N LEU A 4 8.93 5.23 6.27
CA LEU A 4 7.60 5.53 5.75
C LEU A 4 6.90 4.23 5.39
N TRP A 5 5.64 4.11 5.78
CA TRP A 5 4.84 2.92 5.55
C TRP A 5 3.76 3.19 4.53
N MET A 6 3.68 2.37 3.49
CA MET A 6 2.60 2.40 2.51
C MET A 6 1.86 1.07 2.58
N GLY A 7 0.55 1.12 2.76
CA GLY A 7 -0.30 -0.04 2.53
C GLY A 7 -1.12 0.16 1.26
N VAL A 8 -1.27 -0.91 0.49
CA VAL A 8 -2.06 -0.93 -0.74
C VAL A 8 -3.03 -2.10 -0.65
N ARG A 9 -4.32 -1.81 -0.76
CA ARG A 9 -5.40 -2.80 -0.72
C ARG A 9 -6.21 -2.71 -2.02
N PRO A 10 -5.94 -3.60 -2.99
CA PRO A 10 -6.82 -3.81 -4.12
C PRO A 10 -8.19 -4.31 -3.62
N GLY A 11 -9.26 -3.88 -4.27
CA GLY A 11 -10.62 -4.35 -4.00
C GLY A 11 -11.51 -4.20 -5.23
N PRO A 12 -12.75 -4.73 -5.18
CA PRO A 12 -13.67 -4.66 -6.32
C PRO A 12 -13.97 -3.21 -6.71
N GLY A 13 -13.55 -2.80 -7.91
CA GLY A 13 -13.78 -1.47 -8.48
C GLY A 13 -12.85 -0.34 -8.01
N LEU A 14 -12.03 -0.53 -6.96
CA LEU A 14 -11.06 0.49 -6.52
C LEU A 14 -9.90 -0.09 -5.72
N THR A 15 -8.79 0.65 -5.70
CA THR A 15 -7.63 0.39 -4.84
C THR A 15 -7.55 1.44 -3.75
N ARG A 16 -7.37 1.01 -2.50
CA ARG A 16 -7.11 1.91 -1.37
C ARG A 16 -5.62 1.96 -1.09
N VAL A 17 -5.09 3.17 -0.94
CA VAL A 17 -3.71 3.42 -0.53
C VAL A 17 -3.69 4.28 0.74
N LEU A 18 -2.91 3.86 1.71
CA LEU A 18 -2.60 4.65 2.92
C LEU A 18 -1.10 4.76 3.04
N VAL A 19 -0.61 5.96 3.32
CA VAL A 19 0.78 6.19 3.68
C VAL A 19 0.84 6.79 5.07
N GLN A 20 1.77 6.31 5.89
CA GLN A 20 1.97 6.74 7.26
C GLN A 20 3.43 7.08 7.53
N ASP A 21 3.64 8.11 8.34
CA ASP A 21 4.91 8.40 9.01
C ASP A 21 4.73 8.05 10.50
N GLY A 22 5.24 6.87 10.89
CA GLY A 22 4.89 6.26 12.17
C GLY A 22 3.36 6.08 12.32
N PRO A 23 2.74 6.55 13.42
CA PRO A 23 1.29 6.44 13.61
C PRO A 23 0.47 7.47 12.79
N VAL A 24 1.12 8.46 12.18
CA VAL A 24 0.45 9.61 11.55
C VAL A 24 0.13 9.30 10.08
N PRO A 25 -1.14 9.32 9.65
CA PRO A 25 -1.49 9.18 8.24
C PRO A 25 -1.12 10.47 7.48
N ILE A 26 -0.28 10.33 6.46
CA ILE A 26 0.18 11.46 5.62
C ILE A 26 -0.47 11.48 4.24
N LEU A 27 -0.96 10.34 3.75
CA LEU A 27 -1.70 10.25 2.48
C LEU A 27 -2.78 9.17 2.54
N LYS A 28 -3.97 9.49 2.04
CA LYS A 28 -5.05 8.53 1.76
C LYS A 28 -5.50 8.73 0.33
N ALA A 29 -5.60 7.64 -0.44
CA ALA A 29 -6.06 7.70 -1.82
C ALA A 29 -7.02 6.57 -2.17
N ARG A 30 -8.01 6.91 -3.00
CA ARG A 30 -8.87 5.96 -3.72
C ARG A 30 -8.45 6.02 -5.18
N LEU A 31 -7.85 4.96 -5.67
CA LEU A 31 -7.36 4.82 -7.04
C LEU A 31 -8.28 3.87 -7.82
N PRO A 32 -8.20 3.84 -9.15
CA PRO A 32 -8.85 2.80 -9.95
C PRO A 32 -8.54 1.38 -9.44
N GLU A 33 -9.41 0.44 -9.79
CA GLU A 33 -9.33 -0.98 -9.37
C GLU A 33 -7.95 -1.62 -9.58
N ALA A 34 -7.27 -1.26 -10.66
CA ALA A 34 -5.91 -1.71 -10.95
C ALA A 34 -5.08 -0.58 -11.56
N PRO A 35 -3.75 -0.61 -11.41
CA PRO A 35 -2.84 0.29 -12.10
C PRO A 35 -3.07 0.23 -13.61
N GLN A 36 -3.18 1.41 -14.25
CA GLN A 36 -3.28 1.49 -15.71
C GLN A 36 -1.93 1.21 -16.40
N HIS A 37 -0.84 1.28 -15.64
CA HIS A 37 0.51 1.01 -16.10
C HIS A 37 1.26 0.21 -15.01
N PRO A 38 2.05 -0.83 -15.35
CA PRO A 38 2.77 -1.68 -14.39
C PRO A 38 3.60 -0.90 -13.36
N ARG A 39 4.34 0.12 -13.83
CA ARG A 39 5.16 0.98 -12.96
C ARG A 39 4.39 1.93 -12.03
N ALA A 40 3.08 2.10 -12.17
CA ALA A 40 2.39 3.20 -11.50
C ALA A 40 2.46 3.13 -9.97
N LEU A 41 2.42 1.93 -9.39
CA LEU A 41 2.54 1.74 -7.94
C LEU A 41 3.95 2.10 -7.45
N GLU A 42 4.98 1.57 -8.11
CA GLU A 42 6.37 1.84 -7.76
C GLU A 42 6.70 3.33 -7.94
N THR A 43 6.31 3.94 -9.05
CA THR A 43 6.51 5.38 -9.30
C THR A 43 5.82 6.26 -8.25
N LEU A 44 4.62 5.87 -7.78
CA LEU A 44 3.95 6.58 -6.69
C LEU A 44 4.76 6.48 -5.38
N ALA A 45 5.19 5.26 -5.03
CA ALA A 45 6.00 5.02 -3.83
C ALA A 45 7.34 5.79 -3.88
N GLU A 46 8.01 5.79 -5.03
CA GLU A 46 9.25 6.54 -5.26
C GLU A 46 9.04 8.04 -5.14
N GLY A 47 7.97 8.57 -5.75
CA GLY A 47 7.64 9.98 -5.65
C GLY A 47 7.45 10.44 -4.21
N ILE A 48 6.78 9.63 -3.38
CA ILE A 48 6.61 9.90 -1.95
C ILE A 48 7.96 9.81 -1.22
N ALA A 49 8.73 8.75 -1.45
CA ALA A 49 10.04 8.55 -0.82
C ALA A 49 11.00 9.71 -1.14
N LEU A 50 11.00 10.20 -2.38
CA LEU A 50 11.75 11.37 -2.82
C LEU A 50 11.27 12.66 -2.13
N TRP A 51 9.96 12.87 -2.00
CA TRP A 51 9.40 14.07 -1.36
C TRP A 51 9.80 14.20 0.11
N TYR A 52 9.93 13.07 0.81
CA TYR A 52 10.32 13.01 2.22
C TYR A 52 11.82 12.79 2.44
N GLY A 53 12.59 12.55 1.37
CA GLY A 53 14.02 12.22 1.46
C GLY A 53 14.32 10.96 2.29
N ARG A 54 13.40 9.99 2.31
CA ARG A 54 13.45 8.81 3.19
C ARG A 54 12.96 7.56 2.45
N PRO A 55 13.54 6.37 2.71
CA PRO A 55 13.02 5.13 2.16
C PRO A 55 11.57 4.85 2.56
N LEU A 56 10.83 4.23 1.64
CA LEU A 56 9.44 3.81 1.83
C LEU A 56 9.33 2.29 1.74
N TYR A 57 8.69 1.71 2.76
CA TYR A 57 8.31 0.30 2.75
C TYR A 57 6.83 0.18 2.45
N GLY A 58 6.50 -0.64 1.45
CA GLY A 58 5.15 -0.91 1.00
C GLY A 58 4.71 -2.34 1.31
N ALA A 59 3.46 -2.49 1.75
CA ALA A 59 2.77 -3.76 1.81
C ALA A 59 1.63 -3.75 0.79
N LEU A 60 1.65 -4.70 -0.15
CA LEU A 60 0.58 -4.94 -1.10
C LEU A 60 -0.27 -6.11 -0.62
N GLY A 61 -1.48 -5.79 -0.15
CA GLY A 61 -2.44 -6.77 0.35
C GLY A 61 -2.97 -7.67 -0.74
N VAL A 62 -2.73 -8.97 -0.60
CA VAL A 62 -3.33 -10.04 -1.37
C VAL A 62 -4.53 -10.54 -0.55
N ALA A 63 -5.75 -10.21 -0.97
CA ALA A 63 -6.91 -10.90 -0.43
C ALA A 63 -6.75 -12.39 -0.77
N ALA A 64 -6.92 -13.27 0.24
CA ALA A 64 -6.79 -14.72 0.07
C ALA A 64 -7.73 -15.27 -1.02
N GLU A 65 -8.79 -14.52 -1.34
CA GLU A 65 -9.68 -14.75 -2.47
C GLU A 65 -9.73 -13.45 -3.33
N ASP A 66 -9.12 -13.53 -4.51
CA ASP A 66 -9.55 -12.90 -5.78
C ASP A 66 -9.07 -11.51 -6.24
N ALA A 67 -8.55 -10.58 -5.43
CA ALA A 67 -8.25 -9.24 -5.98
C ALA A 67 -6.96 -9.16 -6.83
N LEU A 68 -5.87 -9.80 -6.41
CA LEU A 68 -4.62 -9.87 -7.19
C LEU A 68 -4.63 -11.03 -8.18
N CYS A 69 -5.32 -12.12 -7.86
CA CYS A 69 -5.33 -13.33 -8.68
C CYS A 69 -6.11 -13.15 -10.00
N VAL A 70 -7.09 -12.24 -10.06
CA VAL A 70 -8.02 -12.13 -11.20
C VAL A 70 -7.66 -11.00 -12.17
N SER A 71 -6.83 -10.01 -11.78
CA SER A 71 -6.53 -8.85 -12.64
C SER A 71 -5.18 -8.96 -13.35
N PRO A 72 -5.15 -9.08 -14.70
CA PRO A 72 -3.90 -9.11 -15.48
C PRO A 72 -3.01 -7.88 -15.24
N ARG A 73 -3.61 -6.74 -14.89
CA ARG A 73 -2.88 -5.49 -14.62
C ARG A 73 -2.17 -5.52 -13.28
N TRP A 74 -2.76 -6.16 -12.27
CA TRP A 74 -2.08 -6.39 -11.00
C TRP A 74 -0.94 -7.39 -11.15
N HIS A 75 -1.12 -8.46 -11.92
CA HIS A 75 -0.03 -9.38 -12.28
C HIS A 75 1.13 -8.64 -12.94
N ALA A 76 0.86 -7.87 -14.00
CA ALA A 76 1.89 -7.08 -14.67
C ALA A 76 2.58 -6.06 -13.74
N THR A 77 1.82 -5.46 -12.80
CA THR A 77 2.38 -4.55 -11.79
C THR A 77 3.34 -5.30 -10.88
N VAL A 78 2.93 -6.43 -10.31
CA VAL A 78 3.74 -7.26 -9.41
C VAL A 78 5.00 -7.75 -10.10
N ASP A 79 4.88 -8.24 -11.33
CA ASP A 79 6.02 -8.70 -12.15
C ASP A 79 7.01 -7.57 -12.44
N SER A 80 6.54 -6.33 -12.47
CA SER A 80 7.37 -5.14 -12.73
C SER A 80 7.99 -4.52 -11.49
N LEU A 81 7.63 -4.96 -10.27
CA LEU A 81 8.17 -4.39 -9.03
C LEU A 81 9.66 -4.68 -8.92
N THR A 82 10.46 -3.63 -8.81
CA THR A 82 11.90 -3.72 -8.53
C THR A 82 12.18 -3.39 -7.07
N ARG A 83 13.14 -4.12 -6.46
CA ARG A 83 13.70 -3.69 -5.17
C ARG A 83 14.71 -2.60 -5.42
N THR A 84 14.38 -1.37 -5.06
CA THR A 84 15.32 -0.25 -5.07
C THR A 84 15.75 0.08 -3.64
N PRO A 85 16.90 0.74 -3.42
CA PRO A 85 17.28 1.20 -2.08
C PRO A 85 16.29 2.19 -1.47
N LEU A 86 15.47 2.84 -2.31
CA LEU A 86 14.52 3.86 -1.90
C LEU A 86 13.13 3.29 -1.62
N VAL A 87 12.74 2.22 -2.33
CA VAL A 87 11.42 1.61 -2.24
C VAL A 87 11.53 0.10 -2.20
N THR A 88 10.89 -0.49 -1.20
CA THR A 88 10.65 -1.93 -1.11
C THR A 88 9.16 -2.17 -0.97
N ILE A 89 8.58 -3.02 -1.81
CA ILE A 89 7.17 -3.39 -1.74
C ILE A 89 7.07 -4.91 -1.63
N ASP A 90 6.51 -5.40 -0.53
CA ASP A 90 6.29 -6.82 -0.31
C ASP A 90 4.81 -7.19 -0.46
N LEU A 91 4.57 -8.40 -0.97
CA LEU A 91 3.24 -8.99 -1.07
C LEU A 91 2.87 -9.60 0.27
N VAL A 92 1.69 -9.27 0.80
CA VAL A 92 1.18 -9.86 2.03
C VAL A 92 -0.11 -10.62 1.79
N ILE A 93 -0.10 -11.90 2.12
CA ILE A 93 -1.28 -12.77 2.16
C ILE A 93 -1.79 -12.85 3.60
N GLY A 94 -3.06 -12.49 3.86
CA GLY A 94 -3.65 -12.64 5.20
C GLY A 94 -5.14 -12.27 5.29
N PRO A 95 -5.88 -12.83 6.27
CA PRO A 95 -7.32 -12.57 6.44
C PRO A 95 -7.60 -11.13 6.88
N PRO A 96 -8.68 -10.48 6.38
CA PRO A 96 -9.09 -9.16 6.85
C PRO A 96 -9.52 -9.21 8.33
N ARG A 97 -9.03 -8.30 9.17
CA ARG A 97 -9.51 -8.16 10.56
C ARG A 97 -10.47 -6.95 10.64
N PRO A 98 -11.54 -6.97 11.45
CA PRO A 98 -12.47 -5.84 11.47
C PRO A 98 -11.86 -4.56 12.08
N PRO A 99 -12.27 -3.36 11.65
CA PRO A 99 -11.69 -2.07 12.05
C PRO A 99 -11.81 -1.76 13.56
N ARG A 100 -10.77 -1.13 14.13
CA ARG A 100 -10.92 -0.24 15.30
C ARG A 100 -10.84 1.20 14.82
N ALA A 101 -11.94 1.94 14.99
CA ALA A 101 -12.14 3.29 14.47
C ALA A 101 -11.15 4.30 15.08
N GLY A 102 -10.50 5.08 14.22
CA GLY A 102 -9.75 6.28 14.59
C GLY A 102 -9.88 7.31 13.47
N ALA A 103 -10.60 8.40 13.75
CA ALA A 103 -10.93 9.44 12.78
C ALA A 103 -9.66 10.18 12.28
N GLY A 104 -9.51 10.30 10.96
CA GLY A 104 -8.45 11.12 10.34
C GLY A 104 -8.62 11.28 8.83
N LEU A 105 -8.34 12.50 8.34
CA LEU A 105 -8.55 13.05 6.99
C LEU A 105 -9.98 12.85 6.46
N ALA A 106 -10.89 13.72 6.91
CA ALA A 106 -12.34 13.62 6.74
C ALA A 106 -12.78 13.53 5.27
N GLY A 107 -13.64 12.54 4.98
CA GLY A 107 -14.32 12.36 3.68
C GLY A 107 -13.96 11.09 2.92
N LEU A 108 -12.80 10.47 3.19
CA LEU A 108 -12.31 9.32 2.42
C LEU A 108 -12.57 7.93 3.06
N GLY A 109 -13.06 7.88 4.30
CA GLY A 109 -13.19 6.65 5.10
C GLY A 109 -11.97 6.38 5.99
N ASP A 110 -12.01 5.35 6.84
CA ASP A 110 -10.99 5.14 7.88
C ASP A 110 -9.70 4.46 7.39
N PHE A 111 -9.71 3.76 6.24
CA PHE A 111 -8.57 2.99 5.69
C PHE A 111 -8.03 1.94 6.68
N ALA A 112 -8.89 1.43 7.58
CA ALA A 112 -8.49 0.48 8.61
C ALA A 112 -7.99 -0.85 8.02
N ASP A 113 -8.52 -1.27 6.88
CA ASP A 113 -8.07 -2.46 6.13
C ASP A 113 -6.62 -2.34 5.65
N VAL A 114 -6.18 -1.13 5.33
CA VAL A 114 -4.81 -0.83 4.89
C VAL A 114 -3.85 -0.76 6.08
N ARG A 115 -4.27 -0.20 7.22
CA ARG A 115 -3.49 -0.18 8.48
C ARG A 115 -3.19 -1.58 9.04
N GLN A 116 -3.94 -2.58 8.59
CA GLN A 116 -3.85 -3.96 9.07
C GLN A 116 -2.95 -4.85 8.22
N LEU A 117 -2.41 -4.34 7.11
CA LEU A 117 -1.35 -5.07 6.42
C LEU A 117 -0.18 -5.17 7.41
N PRO A 118 0.36 -6.39 7.66
CA PRO A 118 1.41 -6.61 8.62
C PRO A 118 2.58 -5.73 8.22
N LEU A 119 2.85 -4.76 9.07
CA LEU A 119 4.00 -3.90 8.97
C LEU A 119 5.18 -4.77 9.39
N TRP A 120 6.01 -5.19 8.44
CA TRP A 120 7.28 -5.84 8.75
C TRP A 120 8.16 -4.87 9.55
N GLU A 121 8.27 -5.06 10.86
CA GLU A 121 9.33 -4.39 11.61
C GLU A 121 10.67 -5.03 11.24
N PRO A 122 11.67 -4.29 10.72
CA PRO A 122 13.01 -4.82 10.62
C PRO A 122 13.51 -5.12 12.03
N GLN A 123 13.76 -6.39 12.31
CA GLN A 123 14.36 -6.84 13.56
C GLN A 123 15.76 -6.18 13.70
N PRO A 124 16.14 -5.71 14.91
CA PRO A 124 17.38 -4.96 15.14
C PRO A 124 18.65 -5.73 14.77
#